data_AF-A0A085GNY8-F1
#
_entry.id   AF-A0A085GNY8-F1
#
_cell.length_a   1.000
_cell.length_b   1.000
_cell.length_c   1.000
_cell.angle_alpha   90.00
_cell.angle_beta   90.00
_cell.angle_gamma   90.00
#
_symmetry.space_group_name_H-M   'P 1'
#
loop_
_entity.id
_entity.type
_entity.pdbx_description
1 polymer ?
#
loop_
_entity_poly.entity_id
_entity_poly.type
_entity_poly.pdbx_seq_one_letter_code
_entity_poly.pdbx_strand_id
1 'polypeptide(L)'
;MEDCSKKTNDPEVFTCAENNKNVAEKALNQEYTAAKVRIDKAFKADETIKKNYLDVFIEAQRGWLKYRDNQCKLEAHIADENSNPYTVFTNNCIARLDEERTAQIKKIPYDS
;
A
#
# COMPACT_ATOMS: atom_id res chain seq x y z
N MET A 1 3.72 9.58 -8.33
CA MET A 1 2.88 10.52 -7.54
C MET A 1 3.30 11.96 -7.78
N GLU A 2 2.42 12.93 -7.47
CA GLU A 2 2.75 14.36 -7.50
C GLU A 2 3.52 14.81 -6.24
N ASP A 3 4.34 15.86 -6.37
CA ASP A 3 4.99 16.51 -5.25
C ASP A 3 4.05 17.55 -4.62
N CYS A 4 3.33 17.16 -3.57
CA CYS A 4 2.31 17.99 -2.92
C CYS A 4 2.89 19.19 -2.15
N SER A 5 4.20 19.20 -1.87
CA SER A 5 4.85 20.34 -1.21
C SER A 5 4.92 21.59 -2.11
N LYS A 6 4.70 21.42 -3.41
CA LYS A 6 4.71 22.50 -4.41
C LYS A 6 3.36 23.18 -4.62
N LYS A 7 2.31 22.74 -3.91
CA LYS A 7 0.99 23.37 -4.00
C LYS A 7 0.98 24.72 -3.28
N THR A 8 0.10 25.61 -3.70
CA THR A 8 0.18 27.04 -3.31
C THR A 8 -0.62 27.37 -2.05
N ASN A 9 -1.53 26.48 -1.64
CA ASN A 9 -2.41 26.66 -0.49
C ASN A 9 -2.80 25.32 0.14
N ASP A 10 -3.27 25.36 1.39
CA ASP A 10 -3.61 24.17 2.18
C ASP A 10 -4.68 23.26 1.53
N PRO A 11 -5.77 23.79 0.93
CA PRO A 11 -6.73 22.95 0.20
C PRO A 11 -6.09 22.16 -0.95
N GLU A 12 -5.22 22.78 -1.74
CA GLU A 12 -4.51 22.08 -2.83
C GLU A 12 -3.55 21.02 -2.31
N VAL A 13 -2.83 21.29 -1.20
CA VAL A 13 -1.96 20.30 -0.54
C VAL A 13 -2.80 19.10 -0.09
N PHE A 14 -3.94 19.35 0.54
CA PHE A 14 -4.86 18.32 1.00
C PHE A 14 -5.36 17.43 -0.14
N THR A 15 -5.93 18.04 -1.18
CA THR A 15 -6.44 17.32 -2.35
C THR A 15 -5.33 16.54 -3.07
N CYS A 16 -4.13 17.10 -3.16
CA CYS A 16 -2.97 16.41 -3.72
C CYS A 16 -2.62 15.15 -2.93
N ALA A 17 -2.51 15.25 -1.60
CA ALA A 17 -2.17 14.13 -0.73
C ALA A 17 -3.23 13.02 -0.81
N GLU A 18 -4.52 13.40 -0.82
CA GLU A 18 -5.62 12.47 -0.99
C GLU A 18 -5.57 11.75 -2.35
N ASN A 19 -5.34 12.48 -3.44
CA ASN A 19 -5.22 11.90 -4.77
C ASN A 19 -4.04 10.93 -4.87
N ASN A 20 -2.88 11.31 -4.34
CA ASN A 20 -1.70 10.46 -4.31
C ASN A 20 -1.96 9.15 -3.55
N LYS A 21 -2.59 9.23 -2.37
CA LYS A 21 -3.00 8.05 -1.59
C LYS A 21 -3.91 7.15 -2.43
N ASN A 22 -4.97 7.70 -3.03
CA ASN A 22 -5.92 6.92 -3.81
C ASN A 22 -5.27 6.23 -5.02
N VAL A 23 -4.32 6.91 -5.68
CA VAL A 23 -3.54 6.33 -6.79
C VAL A 23 -2.67 5.17 -6.31
N ALA A 24 -1.96 5.35 -5.20
CA ALA A 24 -1.08 4.33 -4.63
C ALA A 24 -1.87 3.10 -4.14
N GLU A 25 -2.99 3.31 -3.44
CA GLU A 25 -3.89 2.23 -2.99
C GLU A 25 -4.45 1.43 -4.17
N LYS A 26 -4.84 2.12 -5.25
CA LYS A 26 -5.29 1.46 -6.47
C LYS A 26 -4.18 0.61 -7.09
N ALA A 27 -2.96 1.14 -7.18
CA ALA A 27 -1.82 0.41 -7.73
C ALA A 27 -1.48 -0.84 -6.88
N LEU A 28 -1.50 -0.71 -5.56
CA LEU A 28 -1.28 -1.83 -4.64
C LEU A 28 -2.34 -2.92 -4.80
N ASN A 29 -3.62 -2.55 -4.89
CA ASN A 29 -4.71 -3.51 -5.09
C ASN A 29 -4.63 -4.24 -6.43
N GLN A 30 -4.24 -3.53 -7.50
CA GLN A 30 -4.00 -4.13 -8.81
C GLN A 30 -2.84 -5.13 -8.75
N GLU A 31 -1.73 -4.74 -8.12
CA GLU A 31 -0.56 -5.61 -8.00
C GLU A 31 -0.83 -6.83 -7.11
N TYR A 32 -1.54 -6.66 -6.00
CA TYR A 32 -1.97 -7.76 -5.14
C TYR A 32 -2.80 -8.79 -5.91
N THR A 33 -3.72 -8.32 -6.76
CA THR A 33 -4.53 -9.21 -7.62
C THR A 33 -3.66 -9.92 -8.65
N ALA A 34 -2.75 -9.19 -9.32
CA ALA A 34 -1.82 -9.76 -10.29
C ALA A 34 -0.89 -10.82 -9.65
N ALA A 35 -0.41 -10.58 -8.43
CA ALA A 35 0.40 -11.52 -7.67
C ALA A 35 -0.32 -12.84 -7.42
N LYS A 36 -1.60 -12.80 -7.02
CA LYS A 36 -2.41 -14.02 -6.84
C LYS A 36 -2.53 -14.83 -8.13
N VAL A 37 -2.67 -14.16 -9.28
CA VAL A 37 -2.68 -14.82 -10.60
C VAL A 37 -1.33 -15.45 -10.91
N ARG A 38 -0.21 -14.79 -10.60
CA ARG A 38 1.13 -15.35 -10.78
C ARG A 38 1.34 -16.60 -9.91
N ILE A 39 0.94 -16.57 -8.64
CA ILE A 39 0.99 -17.73 -7.73
C ILE A 39 0.14 -18.89 -8.29
N ASP A 40 -1.10 -18.62 -8.74
CA ASP A 40 -1.97 -19.66 -9.28
C ASP A 40 -1.38 -20.33 -10.54
N LYS A 41 -0.77 -19.54 -11.42
CA LYS A 41 -0.12 -20.03 -12.64
C LYS A 41 1.14 -20.86 -12.32
N ALA A 42 1.99 -20.39 -11.42
CA ALA A 42 3.26 -21.04 -11.10
C ALA A 42 3.08 -22.41 -10.44
N PHE A 43 2.11 -22.52 -9.53
CA PHE A 43 1.87 -23.75 -8.77
C PHE A 43 0.62 -24.49 -9.27
N LYS A 44 0.27 -24.35 -10.56
CA LYS A 44 -0.93 -24.97 -11.14
C LYS A 44 -0.94 -26.50 -10.99
N ALA A 45 0.22 -27.14 -11.02
CA ALA A 45 0.37 -28.60 -10.93
C ALA A 45 0.35 -29.14 -9.48
N ASP A 46 0.54 -28.28 -8.48
CA ASP A 46 0.54 -28.67 -7.06
C ASP A 46 -0.41 -27.78 -6.26
N GLU A 47 -1.64 -28.26 -6.10
CA GLU A 47 -2.69 -27.54 -5.39
C GLU A 47 -2.36 -27.32 -3.90
N THR A 48 -1.57 -28.20 -3.28
CA THR A 48 -1.22 -28.09 -1.87
C THR A 48 -0.22 -26.97 -1.65
N ILE A 49 0.84 -26.92 -2.47
CA ILE A 49 1.83 -25.83 -2.43
C ILE A 49 1.15 -24.51 -2.80
N LYS A 50 0.32 -24.49 -3.85
CA LYS A 50 -0.44 -23.29 -4.25
C LYS A 50 -1.26 -22.72 -3.11
N LYS A 51 -2.05 -23.57 -2.43
CA LYS A 51 -2.92 -23.15 -1.33
C LYS A 51 -2.08 -22.57 -0.18
N ASN A 52 -1.04 -23.27 0.25
CA ASN A 52 -0.16 -22.80 1.32
C ASN A 52 0.45 -21.43 0.97
N TYR A 53 0.96 -21.26 -0.26
CA TYR A 53 1.54 -20.00 -0.69
C TYR A 53 0.49 -18.87 -0.72
N LEU A 54 -0.71 -19.10 -1.26
CA LEU A 54 -1.77 -18.10 -1.24
C LEU A 54 -2.16 -17.70 0.20
N ASP A 55 -2.26 -18.67 1.11
CA ASP A 55 -2.60 -18.41 2.52
C ASP A 55 -1.52 -17.53 3.18
N VAL A 56 -0.24 -17.87 3.01
CA VAL A 56 0.88 -17.06 3.54
C VAL A 56 0.90 -15.66 2.92
N PHE A 57 0.67 -15.54 1.61
CA PHE A 57 0.65 -14.24 0.92
C PHE A 57 -0.48 -13.34 1.43
N ILE A 58 -1.68 -13.90 1.63
CA ILE A 58 -2.84 -13.20 2.18
C ILE A 58 -2.56 -12.71 3.59
N GLU A 59 -2.05 -13.60 4.46
CA GLU A 59 -1.76 -13.23 5.85
C GLU A 59 -0.63 -12.19 5.95
N ALA A 60 0.40 -12.30 5.12
CA ALA A 60 1.46 -11.29 5.04
C ALA A 60 0.91 -9.92 4.63
N GLN A 61 -0.02 -9.86 3.67
CA GLN A 61 -0.65 -8.61 3.27
C GLN A 61 -1.54 -8.02 4.38
N ARG A 62 -2.31 -8.85 5.08
CA ARG A 62 -3.13 -8.42 6.23
C ARG A 62 -2.29 -7.87 7.37
N GLY A 63 -1.19 -8.54 7.71
CA GLY A 63 -0.24 -8.06 8.70
C GLY A 63 0.40 -6.73 8.29
N TRP A 64 0.77 -6.61 7.02
CA TRP A 64 1.34 -5.38 6.49
C TRP A 64 0.36 -4.19 6.52
N LEU A 65 -0.93 -4.39 6.26
CA LEU A 65 -1.94 -3.32 6.38
C LEU A 65 -2.01 -2.78 7.82
N LYS A 66 -2.00 -3.66 8.82
CA LYS A 66 -1.95 -3.24 10.23
C LYS A 66 -0.68 -2.45 10.56
N TYR A 67 0.47 -2.88 10.02
CA TYR A 67 1.71 -2.13 10.15
C TYR A 67 1.58 -0.74 9.53
N ARG A 68 1.14 -0.65 8.27
CA ARG A 68 0.96 0.62 7.54
C ARG A 68 0.09 1.58 8.32
N ASP A 69 -1.09 1.13 8.74
CA ASP A 69 -2.06 2.01 9.39
C ASP A 69 -1.52 2.55 10.73
N ASN A 70 -0.83 1.73 11.53
CA ASN A 70 -0.22 2.18 12.78
C ASN A 70 1.01 3.06 12.55
N GLN A 71 1.83 2.75 11.55
CA GLN A 71 3.00 3.54 11.19
C GLN A 71 2.57 4.94 10.74
N CYS A 72 1.52 5.06 9.92
CA CYS A 72 1.06 6.37 9.46
C CYS A 72 0.40 7.20 10.57
N LYS A 73 -0.29 6.56 11.52
CA LYS A 73 -0.73 7.25 12.75
C LYS A 73 0.44 7.75 13.59
N LEU A 74 1.50 6.94 13.71
CA LEU A 74 2.72 7.32 14.42
C LEU A 74 3.41 8.54 13.76
N GLU A 75 3.57 8.52 12.44
CA GLU A 75 4.16 9.62 11.68
C GLU A 75 3.31 10.91 11.75
N ALA A 76 1.98 10.78 11.79
CA ALA A 76 1.07 11.92 11.89
C ALA A 76 0.88 12.46 13.31
N HIS A 77 1.40 11.78 14.34
CA HIS A 77 1.12 12.07 15.76
C HIS A 77 1.58 13.46 16.23
N ILE A 78 2.43 14.14 15.46
CA ILE A 78 2.82 15.53 15.73
C ILE A 78 1.68 16.54 15.50
N ALA A 79 0.63 16.14 14.78
CA ALA A 79 -0.54 16.96 14.49
C ALA A 79 -1.78 16.47 15.25
N ASP A 80 -2.70 17.38 15.57
CA ASP A 80 -3.98 17.03 16.18
C ASP A 80 -4.77 16.10 15.25
N GLU A 81 -5.31 15.01 15.79
CA GLU A 81 -5.97 13.93 15.02
C GLU A 81 -7.12 14.42 14.12
N ASN A 82 -7.79 15.50 14.52
CA ASN A 82 -8.92 16.08 13.77
C ASN A 82 -8.52 17.22 12.82
N SER A 83 -7.21 17.41 12.57
CA SER A 83 -6.69 18.53 11.79
C SER A 83 -6.36 18.14 10.33
N ASN A 84 -6.34 19.15 9.45
CA ASN A 84 -5.88 18.98 8.07
C ASN A 84 -4.43 18.45 7.99
N PRO A 85 -3.45 18.97 8.76
CA PRO A 85 -2.10 18.43 8.78
C PRO A 85 -2.02 16.94 9.12
N TYR A 86 -2.78 16.47 10.12
CA TYR A 86 -2.82 15.05 10.47
C TYR A 86 -3.29 14.18 9.30
N THR A 87 -4.35 14.62 8.60
CA THR A 87 -4.84 13.93 7.40
C THR A 87 -3.81 13.94 6.27
N VAL A 88 -3.15 15.08 6.02
CA VAL A 88 -2.10 15.20 5.00
C VAL A 88 -0.92 14.27 5.29
N PHE A 89 -0.42 14.25 6.54
CA PHE A 89 0.68 13.37 6.94
C PHE A 89 0.30 11.90 6.82
N THR A 90 -0.90 11.54 7.26
CA THR A 90 -1.43 10.18 7.13
C THR A 90 -1.52 9.76 5.65
N ASN A 91 -2.10 10.59 4.79
CA ASN A 91 -2.25 10.30 3.35
C ASN A 91 -0.90 10.14 2.66
N ASN A 92 0.07 11.02 2.95
CA ASN A 92 1.42 10.95 2.37
C ASN A 92 2.15 9.68 2.81
N CYS A 93 2.04 9.29 4.09
CA CYS A 93 2.62 8.05 4.58
C CYS A 93 2.01 6.81 3.91
N ILE A 94 0.67 6.74 3.81
CA ILE A 94 -0.02 5.63 3.14
C ILE A 94 0.46 5.52 1.70
N ALA A 95 0.49 6.64 0.97
CA ALA A 95 0.89 6.66 -0.42
C ALA A 95 2.32 6.12 -0.63
N ARG A 96 3.28 6.55 0.20
CA ARG A 96 4.66 6.05 0.19
C ARG A 96 4.74 4.55 0.49
N LEU A 97 4.11 4.10 1.58
CA LEU A 97 4.18 2.68 1.98
C LEU A 97 3.49 1.78 0.96
N ASP A 98 2.38 2.22 0.35
CA ASP A 98 1.68 1.49 -0.71
C ASP A 98 2.55 1.34 -1.97
N GLU A 99 3.29 2.38 -2.38
CA GLU A 99 4.27 2.30 -3.48
C GLU A 99 5.41 1.30 -3.16
N GLU A 100 5.98 1.39 -1.96
CA GLU A 100 7.03 0.47 -1.49
C GLU A 100 6.54 -0.98 -1.49
N ARG A 101 5.33 -1.22 -0.97
CA ARG A 101 4.74 -2.55 -0.90
C ARG A 101 4.41 -3.11 -2.28
N THR A 102 3.92 -2.27 -3.18
CA THR A 102 3.72 -2.63 -4.58
C THR A 102 5.03 -3.11 -5.21
N ALA A 103 6.14 -2.41 -4.96
CA ALA A 103 7.46 -2.82 -5.45
C ALA A 103 7.96 -4.12 -4.80
N GLN A 104 7.70 -4.32 -3.50
CA GLN A 104 8.02 -5.58 -2.81
C GLN A 104 7.27 -6.77 -3.41
N ILE A 105 5.95 -6.63 -3.62
CA ILE A 105 5.12 -7.69 -4.21
C ILE A 105 5.63 -8.05 -5.60
N LYS A 106 5.95 -7.07 -6.46
CA LYS A 106 6.52 -7.32 -7.80
C LYS A 106 7.83 -8.12 -7.78
N LYS A 107 8.62 -8.02 -6.70
CA LYS A 107 9.94 -8.68 -6.56
C LYS A 107 9.86 -10.05 -5.90
N ILE A 108 8.69 -10.50 -5.47
CA ILE A 108 8.52 -11.85 -4.94
C ILE A 108 8.89 -12.87 -6.03
N PRO A 109 9.71 -13.89 -5.72
CA PRO A 109 10.00 -14.95 -6.68
C PRO A 109 8.75 -15.82 -6.84
N TYR A 110 8.11 -15.73 -8.00
CA TYR A 110 6.91 -16.50 -8.32
C TYR A 110 7.21 -17.82 -9.02
N ASP A 111 8.48 -18.11 -9.31
CA ASP A 111 8.86 -19.29 -10.06
C ASP A 111 9.09 -20.47 -9.10
N SER A 112 8.63 -21.66 -9.51
CA SER A 112 8.82 -22.94 -8.83
C SER A 112 10.09 -23.65 -9.28
#